data_AF-A0A6B2EB67-F1
#
_entry.id   AF-A0A6B2EB67-F1
#
_cell.length_a   1.000
_cell.length_b   1.000
_cell.length_c   1.000
_cell.angle_alpha   90.00
_cell.angle_beta   90.00
_cell.angle_gamma   90.00
#
_symmetry.space_group_name_H-M   'P 1'
#
loop_
_entity.id
_entity.type
_entity.pdbx_description
1 polymer ?
#
loop_
_entity_poly.entity_id
_entity_poly.type
_entity_poly.pdbx_seq_one_letter_code
_entity_poly.pdbx_strand_id
1 'polypeptide(L)'
;MTKCLETILYIVIMVVVCNFSGTEGARAKYVTCGSVLKLLNVAYNMRLHSHDVKYGTGSGQQSVTATEIQEDVNSHWVIKLKTGRTCERGSPVSCGDIIRLQ
;
A
#
# COMPACT_ATOMS: atom_id res chain seq x y z
N MET A 1 -21.78 23.77 44.23
CA MET A 1 -20.57 24.07 43.44
C MET A 1 -20.16 22.91 42.52
N THR A 2 -20.18 21.67 42.98
CA THR A 2 -19.83 20.46 42.20
C THR A 2 -20.66 20.24 40.92
N LYS A 3 -21.98 20.45 40.96
CA LYS A 3 -22.85 20.31 39.76
C LYS A 3 -22.54 21.30 38.64
N CYS A 4 -22.02 22.49 38.96
CA CYS A 4 -21.65 23.50 37.95
C CYS A 4 -20.34 23.12 37.26
N LEU A 5 -19.38 22.59 38.02
CA LEU A 5 -18.10 22.12 37.50
C LEU A 5 -18.27 20.91 36.56
N GLU A 6 -19.14 19.97 36.93
CA GLU A 6 -19.55 18.84 36.07
C GLU A 6 -20.12 19.34 34.73
N THR A 7 -21.08 20.28 34.76
CA THR A 7 -21.69 20.83 33.54
C THR A 7 -20.67 21.53 32.66
N ILE A 8 -19.75 22.30 33.24
CA ILE A 8 -18.66 22.95 32.49
C ILE A 8 -17.75 21.92 31.84
N LEU A 9 -17.41 20.84 32.55
CA LEU A 9 -16.59 19.76 32.02
C LEU A 9 -17.27 19.06 30.83
N TYR A 10 -18.56 18.77 30.91
CA TYR A 10 -19.33 18.21 29.79
C TYR A 10 -19.35 19.14 28.57
N ILE A 11 -19.52 20.45 28.77
CA ILE A 11 -19.50 21.42 27.67
C ILE A 11 -18.12 21.46 27.01
N VAL A 12 -17.03 21.47 27.78
CA VAL A 12 -15.66 21.45 27.25
C VAL A 12 -15.42 20.18 26.43
N ILE A 13 -15.82 19.01 26.94
CA ILE A 13 -15.68 17.74 26.21
C ILE A 13 -16.47 17.77 24.90
N MET A 14 -17.72 18.25 24.93
CA MET A 14 -18.54 18.37 23.73
C MET A 14 -17.93 19.32 22.69
N VAL A 15 -17.40 20.46 23.12
CA VAL A 15 -16.70 21.41 22.23
C VAL A 15 -15.45 20.76 21.63
N VAL A 16 -14.64 20.04 22.42
CA VAL A 16 -13.44 19.36 21.92
C VAL A 16 -13.79 18.28 20.89
N VAL A 17 -14.83 17.48 21.13
CA VAL A 17 -15.30 16.45 20.20
C VAL A 17 -15.83 17.07 18.89
N CYS A 18 -16.62 18.15 18.97
CA CYS A 18 -17.17 18.81 17.78
C CYS A 18 -16.10 19.48 16.90
N ASN A 19 -14.96 19.87 17.46
CA ASN A 19 -13.85 20.45 16.71
C ASN A 19 -12.88 19.39 16.16
N PHE A 20 -13.11 18.11 16.43
CA PHE A 20 -12.29 17.04 15.90
C PHE A 20 -12.59 16.81 14.42
N SER A 21 -11.79 17.41 13.55
CA SER A 21 -11.82 17.11 12.12
C SER A 21 -11.11 15.77 11.88
N GLY A 22 -11.87 14.73 11.55
CA GLY A 22 -11.30 13.43 11.15
C GLY A 22 -10.47 13.58 9.88
N THR A 23 -9.25 13.03 9.88
CA THR A 23 -8.43 12.93 8.68
C THR A 23 -8.73 11.60 7.98
N GLU A 24 -9.35 11.66 6.80
CA GLU A 24 -9.51 10.49 5.95
C GLU A 24 -8.20 10.28 5.16
N GLY A 25 -7.65 9.07 5.23
CA GLY A 25 -6.50 8.68 4.41
C GLY A 25 -6.88 8.74 2.92
N ALA A 26 -5.99 9.31 2.09
CA ALA A 26 -6.23 9.36 0.65
C ALA A 26 -6.38 7.95 0.08
N ARG A 27 -7.58 7.59 -0.39
CA ARG A 27 -7.81 6.32 -1.09
C ARG A 27 -7.24 6.43 -2.51
N ALA A 28 -6.19 5.67 -2.80
CA ALA A 28 -5.62 5.62 -4.14
C ALA A 28 -6.67 5.08 -5.14
N LYS A 29 -7.08 5.92 -6.10
CA LYS A 29 -8.07 5.56 -7.12
C LYS A 29 -7.47 4.77 -8.29
N TYR A 30 -6.17 4.92 -8.52
CA TYR A 30 -5.44 4.32 -9.63
C TYR A 30 -3.99 4.02 -9.23
N VAL A 31 -3.36 3.10 -9.97
CA VAL A 31 -1.93 2.78 -9.82
C VAL A 31 -1.10 3.87 -10.51
N THR A 32 0.03 4.23 -9.90
CA THR A 32 0.88 5.31 -10.40
C THR A 32 2.31 4.85 -10.61
N CYS A 33 3.02 5.55 -11.48
CA CYS A 33 4.46 5.38 -11.64
C CYS A 33 5.18 5.60 -10.30
N GLY A 34 6.02 4.64 -9.93
CA GLY A 34 6.78 4.66 -8.68
C GLY A 34 5.97 4.32 -7.43
N SER A 35 4.70 3.91 -7.55
CA SER A 35 3.97 3.34 -6.41
C SER A 35 4.59 2.01 -6.00
N VAL A 36 4.56 1.73 -4.70
CA VAL A 36 4.94 0.44 -4.13
C VAL A 36 3.67 -0.27 -3.70
N LEU A 37 3.46 -1.51 -4.14
CA LEU A 37 2.25 -2.27 -3.86
C LEU A 37 2.55 -3.76 -3.65
N LYS A 38 1.58 -4.48 -3.07
CA LYS A 38 1.60 -5.95 -2.97
C LYS A 38 0.55 -6.50 -3.93
N LEU A 39 0.91 -7.50 -4.75
CA LEU A 39 -0.03 -8.14 -5.67
C LEU A 39 -0.67 -9.35 -4.99
N LEU A 40 -1.98 -9.29 -4.76
CA LEU A 40 -2.76 -10.37 -4.14
C LEU A 40 -3.41 -11.25 -5.20
N ASN A 41 -3.17 -12.56 -5.12
CA ASN A 41 -4.00 -13.55 -5.79
C ASN A 41 -5.29 -13.74 -4.98
N VAL A 42 -6.43 -13.33 -5.55
CA VAL A 42 -7.73 -13.34 -4.85
C VAL A 42 -8.32 -14.74 -4.65
N ALA A 43 -7.91 -15.74 -5.43
CA ALA A 43 -8.42 -17.11 -5.31
C ALA A 43 -7.76 -17.87 -4.15
N TYR A 44 -6.45 -17.65 -3.94
CA TYR A 44 -5.67 -18.35 -2.92
C TYR A 44 -5.29 -17.46 -1.73
N ASN A 45 -5.60 -16.17 -1.78
CA ASN A 45 -5.24 -15.18 -0.76
C ASN A 45 -3.73 -15.08 -0.48
N MET A 46 -2.89 -15.34 -1.50
CA MET A 46 -1.43 -15.28 -1.41
C MET A 46 -0.87 -14.08 -2.18
N ARG A 47 0.25 -13.52 -1.72
CA ARG A 47 0.90 -12.34 -2.32
C ARG A 47 2.13 -12.71 -3.11
N LEU A 48 2.34 -12.05 -4.26
CA LEU A 48 3.56 -12.21 -5.06
C LEU A 48 4.80 -11.86 -4.24
N HIS A 49 5.79 -12.74 -4.25
CA HIS A 49 6.92 -12.70 -3.33
C HIS A 49 8.23 -13.16 -3.99
N SER A 50 9.34 -12.54 -3.61
CA SER A 50 10.69 -12.92 -4.03
C SER A 50 11.72 -12.55 -2.95
N HIS A 51 12.74 -13.37 -2.77
CA HIS A 51 13.86 -13.09 -1.84
C HIS A 51 15.13 -13.77 -2.36
N ASP A 52 16.24 -13.72 -1.62
CA ASP A 52 17.54 -14.29 -2.05
C ASP A 52 17.59 -15.83 -2.03
N VAL A 53 16.67 -16.45 -2.76
CA VAL A 53 16.61 -17.89 -3.06
C VAL A 53 16.44 -18.05 -4.57
N LYS A 54 17.27 -18.92 -5.15
CA LYS A 54 17.32 -19.18 -6.61
C LYS A 54 16.72 -20.54 -6.93
N TYR A 55 16.26 -20.72 -8.17
CA TYR A 55 15.84 -22.04 -8.63
C TYR A 55 17.04 -23.00 -8.70
N GLY A 56 16.86 -24.22 -8.20
CA GLY A 56 17.90 -25.27 -8.26
C GLY A 56 18.06 -25.94 -9.64
N THR A 57 17.18 -25.60 -10.59
CA THR A 57 17.20 -26.11 -11.97
C THR A 57 16.82 -24.98 -12.95
N GLY A 58 16.96 -25.22 -14.25
CA GLY A 58 16.62 -24.22 -15.27
C GLY A 58 17.61 -23.05 -15.30
N SER A 59 17.10 -21.82 -15.26
CA SER A 59 17.93 -20.60 -15.40
C SER A 59 18.84 -20.32 -14.21
N GLY A 60 18.58 -20.91 -13.04
CA GLY A 60 19.30 -20.59 -11.80
C GLY A 60 19.09 -19.17 -11.29
N GLN A 61 18.11 -18.44 -11.83
CA GLN A 61 17.77 -17.08 -11.41
C GLN A 61 16.98 -17.07 -10.10
N GLN A 62 16.80 -15.87 -9.54
CA GLN A 62 16.00 -15.66 -8.33
C GLN A 62 14.58 -16.20 -8.53
N SER A 63 14.08 -16.89 -7.50
CA SER A 63 12.77 -17.50 -7.50
C SER A 63 11.67 -16.46 -7.30
N VAL A 64 10.56 -16.64 -8.01
CA VAL A 64 9.35 -15.83 -7.83
C VAL A 64 8.24 -16.78 -7.41
N THR A 65 7.62 -16.48 -6.27
CA THR A 65 6.67 -17.36 -5.59
C THR A 65 5.48 -16.55 -5.06
N ALA A 66 4.61 -17.21 -4.27
CA ALA A 66 3.56 -16.55 -3.52
C ALA A 66 3.64 -16.96 -2.03
N THR A 67 3.29 -16.04 -1.14
CA THR A 67 3.29 -16.26 0.32
C THR A 67 1.96 -15.87 0.95
N GLU A 68 1.55 -16.57 2.01
CA GLU A 68 0.39 -16.23 2.83
C GLU A 68 0.71 -15.11 3.85
N ILE A 69 2.00 -14.82 4.08
CA ILE A 69 2.45 -13.80 5.04
C ILE A 69 2.10 -12.41 4.49
N GLN A 70 1.12 -11.77 5.13
CA GLN A 70 0.58 -10.49 4.64
C GLN A 70 1.59 -9.35 4.76
N GLU A 71 2.33 -9.30 5.87
CA GLU A 71 3.22 -8.20 6.24
C GLU A 71 4.70 -8.46 5.92
N ASP A 72 4.97 -9.26 4.91
CA ASP A 72 6.33 -9.47 4.43
C ASP A 72 6.83 -8.29 3.58
N VAL A 73 8.05 -7.82 3.86
CA VAL A 73 8.73 -6.77 3.11
C VAL A 73 9.09 -7.22 1.69
N ASN A 74 9.39 -8.50 1.51
CA ASN A 74 9.77 -9.12 0.25
C ASN A 74 8.59 -9.34 -0.72
N SER A 75 7.39 -8.92 -0.31
CA SER A 75 6.18 -8.94 -1.15
C SER A 75 5.84 -7.56 -1.73
N HIS A 76 6.70 -6.55 -1.53
CA HIS A 76 6.55 -5.22 -2.11
C HIS A 76 7.17 -5.15 -3.51
N TRP A 77 6.41 -4.57 -4.44
CA TRP A 77 6.83 -4.38 -5.82
C TRP A 77 6.68 -2.92 -6.22
N VAL A 78 7.73 -2.37 -6.82
CA VAL A 78 7.77 -1.01 -7.34
C VAL A 78 7.30 -1.01 -8.79
N ILE A 79 6.32 -0.16 -9.10
CA ILE A 79 5.83 0.02 -10.47
C ILE A 79 6.77 0.94 -11.25
N LYS A 80 7.34 0.43 -12.34
CA LYS A 80 8.14 1.21 -13.30
C LYS A 80 7.58 1.07 -14.70
N LEU A 81 7.85 2.04 -15.57
CA LEU A 81 7.56 1.88 -17.01
C LEU A 81 8.53 0.89 -17.67
N LYS A 82 8.18 0.50 -18.90
CA LYS A 82 9.05 -0.21 -19.84
C LYS A 82 10.52 0.26 -19.78
N THR A 83 11.44 -0.69 -19.93
CA THR A 83 12.88 -0.42 -20.00
C THR A 83 13.19 0.72 -20.98
N GLY A 84 14.03 1.67 -20.55
CA GLY A 84 14.41 2.83 -21.35
C GLY A 84 13.41 4.00 -21.32
N ARG A 85 12.27 3.87 -20.63
CA ARG A 85 11.35 4.99 -20.38
C ARG A 85 11.33 5.38 -18.90
N THR A 86 11.21 6.67 -18.67
CA THR A 86 10.98 7.27 -17.35
C THR A 86 9.59 7.89 -17.31
N CYS A 87 9.01 7.97 -16.11
CA CYS A 87 7.75 8.66 -15.85
C CYS A 87 7.92 9.53 -14.61
N GLU A 88 7.11 10.58 -14.56
CA GLU A 88 6.98 11.37 -13.34
C GLU A 88 6.31 10.52 -12.27
N ARG A 89 6.88 10.51 -11.07
CA ARG A 89 6.31 9.78 -9.94
C ARG A 89 4.90 10.30 -9.65
N GLY A 90 3.95 9.40 -9.47
CA GLY A 90 2.55 9.77 -9.23
C GLY A 90 1.72 9.93 -10.51
N SER A 91 2.34 9.91 -11.70
CA SER A 91 1.59 9.83 -12.96
C SER A 91 0.78 8.53 -13.03
N PRO A 92 -0.49 8.57 -13.46
CA PRO A 92 -1.33 7.38 -13.58
C PRO A 92 -0.79 6.41 -14.64
N VAL A 93 -0.86 5.11 -14.33
CA VAL A 93 -0.58 4.03 -15.29
C VAL A 93 -1.88 3.66 -16.00
N SER A 94 -1.88 3.64 -17.33
CA SER A 94 -3.06 3.32 -18.13
C SER A 94 -3.18 1.82 -18.40
N CYS A 95 -4.41 1.35 -18.61
CA CYS A 95 -4.64 -0.02 -19.07
C CYS A 95 -4.00 -0.23 -20.45
N GLY A 96 -3.27 -1.35 -20.60
CA GLY A 96 -2.52 -1.66 -21.82
C GLY A 96 -1.08 -1.15 -21.83
N ASP A 97 -0.67 -0.36 -20.84
CA ASP A 97 0.71 0.08 -20.72
C ASP A 97 1.66 -1.09 -20.40
N ILE A 98 2.84 -1.05 -21.00
CA ILE A 98 3.93 -1.98 -20.66
C ILE A 98 4.66 -1.44 -19.43
N ILE A 99 4.52 -2.16 -18.32
CA ILE A 99 5.19 -1.86 -17.04
C ILE A 99 6.23 -2.92 -16.67
N ARG A 100 7.01 -2.62 -15.65
CA ARG A 100 7.92 -3.53 -14.97
C ARG A 100 7.62 -3.51 -13.48
N LEU A 101 7.67 -4.68 -12.88
CA LEU A 101 7.69 -4.87 -11.43
C LEU A 101 9.16 -5.02 -11.02
N GLN A 102 9.59 -4.20 -10.07
CA GLN A 102 10.91 -4.30 -9.45
C GLN A 102 10.77 -4.62 -7.97
#